data_AF-A0A2S5CHJ5-F1
#
_entry.id   AF-A0A2S5CHJ5-F1
#
_cell.length_a   1.000
_cell.length_b   1.000
_cell.length_c   1.000
_cell.angle_alpha   90.00
_cell.angle_beta   90.00
_cell.angle_gamma   90.00
#
_symmetry.space_group_name_H-M   'P 1'
#
loop_
_entity.id
_entity.type
_entity.pdbx_description
1 polymer ?
#
loop_
_entity_poly.entity_id
_entity_poly.type
_entity_poly.pdbx_seq_one_letter_code
_entity_poly.pdbx_strand_id
1 'polypeptide(L)'
;MVRGAAGLADSHYRPHQETGGKPSALLRRLRPSGVPQDQQLLDRVMQRMDRHLFGTQYFHGGRATAELNIRGWALIYNFAPSNPMTVRKHLGKKSPAERLNGFSYHDNWLENLLVSASLQGVRASP
;
A
#
# COMPACT_ATOMS: atom_id res chain seq x y z
N MET A 1 -5.98 31.78 -56.76
CA MET A 1 -6.08 30.60 -55.87
C MET A 1 -4.74 29.88 -55.89
N VAL A 2 -3.90 30.02 -54.85
CA VAL A 2 -2.97 29.02 -54.27
C VAL A 2 -2.24 29.70 -53.08
N ARG A 3 -2.06 28.88 -52.05
CA ARG A 3 -1.57 29.09 -50.66
C ARG A 3 -0.24 29.85 -50.49
N GLY A 4 -0.06 30.42 -49.30
CA GLY A 4 1.27 30.62 -48.70
C GLY A 4 1.27 31.36 -47.34
N ALA A 5 1.89 30.72 -46.33
CA ALA A 5 2.54 31.26 -45.12
C ALA A 5 1.67 32.03 -44.09
N ALA A 6 1.44 31.49 -42.89
CA ALA A 6 2.33 31.44 -41.71
C ALA A 6 2.11 32.63 -40.76
N GLY A 7 1.76 32.35 -39.50
CA GLY A 7 1.88 33.33 -38.43
C GLY A 7 0.96 33.12 -37.23
N LEU A 8 1.58 32.71 -36.12
CA LEU A 8 1.24 32.99 -34.72
C LEU A 8 -0.11 32.51 -34.16
N ALA A 9 -0.04 31.51 -33.29
CA ALA A 9 -0.90 31.47 -32.10
C ALA A 9 -0.11 30.89 -30.92
N ASP A 10 0.00 31.72 -29.89
CA ASP A 10 0.72 31.47 -28.65
C ASP A 10 0.28 30.19 -27.94
N SER A 11 1.31 29.50 -27.44
CA SER A 11 1.23 28.40 -26.50
C SER A 11 0.66 28.87 -25.16
N HIS A 12 -0.67 28.88 -25.04
CA HIS A 12 -1.32 28.94 -23.74
C HIS A 12 -1.29 27.55 -23.08
N TYR A 13 -0.25 27.30 -22.28
CA TYR A 13 -0.32 26.29 -21.22
C TYR A 13 -1.37 26.76 -20.20
N ARG A 14 -2.57 26.19 -20.27
CA ARG A 14 -3.63 26.39 -19.30
C ARG A 14 -3.35 25.45 -18.12
N PRO A 15 -3.06 25.94 -16.91
CA PRO A 15 -2.98 25.06 -15.76
C PRO A 15 -4.38 24.49 -15.53
N HIS A 16 -4.47 23.16 -15.44
CA HIS A 16 -5.67 22.50 -14.96
C HIS A 16 -5.95 23.04 -13.55
N GLN A 17 -6.95 23.92 -13.44
CA GLN A 17 -7.59 24.21 -12.17
C GLN A 17 -8.32 22.94 -11.74
N GLU A 18 -7.62 22.06 -11.03
CA GLU A 18 -8.27 21.04 -10.22
C GLU A 18 -9.06 21.76 -9.14
N THR A 19 -10.37 21.78 -9.34
CA THR A 19 -11.36 22.29 -8.41
C THR A 19 -11.20 21.56 -7.08
N GLY A 20 -10.89 22.34 -6.04
CA GLY A 20 -10.86 21.88 -4.66
C GLY A 20 -12.22 21.37 -4.24
N GLY A 21 -12.37 20.05 -4.24
CA GLY A 21 -13.54 19.35 -3.73
C GLY A 21 -13.17 17.90 -3.49
N LYS A 22 -12.73 17.57 -2.26
CA LYS A 22 -12.37 16.22 -1.81
C LYS A 22 -13.32 15.15 -2.40
N PRO A 23 -12.90 14.30 -3.34
CA PRO A 23 -13.74 13.21 -3.80
C PRO A 23 -13.58 11.95 -2.94
N SER A 24 -13.16 12.08 -1.68
CA SER A 24 -12.77 10.93 -0.85
C SER A 24 -13.92 10.25 -0.10
N ALA A 25 -15.10 10.87 0.01
CA ALA A 25 -16.25 10.26 0.68
C ALA A 25 -17.27 9.62 -0.28
N LEU A 26 -17.49 10.22 -1.45
CA LEU A 26 -18.57 9.83 -2.38
C LEU A 26 -18.14 8.77 -3.40
N LEU A 27 -16.86 8.68 -3.75
CA LEU A 27 -16.35 7.65 -4.68
C LEU A 27 -16.23 6.24 -4.06
N ARG A 28 -16.40 6.10 -2.74
CA ARG A 28 -16.40 4.76 -2.11
C ARG A 28 -17.72 4.00 -2.36
N ARG A 29 -18.79 4.69 -2.79
CA ARG A 29 -20.15 4.14 -2.85
C ARG A 29 -20.57 3.60 -4.22
N LEU A 30 -19.79 3.85 -5.27
CA LEU A 30 -20.03 3.32 -6.61
C LEU A 30 -18.86 2.42 -7.01
N ARG A 31 -18.74 1.25 -6.36
CA ARG A 31 -17.79 0.22 -6.79
C ARG A 31 -18.57 -0.84 -7.57
N PRO A 32 -18.25 -1.10 -8.85
CA PRO A 32 -19.04 -1.98 -9.70
C PRO A 32 -19.12 -3.40 -9.09
N SER A 33 -20.34 -3.90 -8.96
CA SER A 33 -20.65 -5.25 -8.51
C SER A 33 -20.26 -6.24 -9.61
N GLY A 34 -19.04 -6.80 -9.51
CA GLY A 34 -18.52 -7.78 -10.47
C GLY A 34 -17.07 -8.22 -10.25
N VAL A 35 -16.31 -7.54 -9.39
CA VAL A 35 -14.91 -7.91 -9.10
C VAL A 35 -14.84 -9.10 -8.14
N PRO A 36 -14.08 -10.17 -8.43
CA PRO A 36 -13.86 -11.28 -7.51
C PRO A 36 -13.38 -10.81 -6.13
N GLN A 37 -13.83 -11.46 -5.05
CA GLN A 37 -13.53 -11.04 -3.69
C GLN A 37 -12.02 -10.99 -3.40
N ASP A 38 -11.24 -11.88 -3.99
CA ASP A 38 -9.78 -11.93 -3.83
C ASP A 38 -9.10 -10.69 -4.39
N GLN A 39 -9.55 -10.23 -5.56
CA GLN A 39 -9.05 -9.01 -6.18
C GLN A 39 -9.43 -7.77 -5.36
N GLN A 40 -10.59 -7.80 -4.69
CA GLN A 40 -10.97 -6.75 -3.75
C GLN A 40 -10.14 -6.75 -2.45
N LEU A 41 -9.64 -7.91 -2.00
CA LEU A 41 -8.72 -8.00 -0.87
C LEU A 41 -7.34 -7.45 -1.26
N LEU A 42 -6.85 -7.84 -2.44
CA LEU A 42 -5.60 -7.32 -3.00
C LEU A 42 -5.65 -5.79 -3.16
N ASP A 43 -6.74 -5.25 -3.71
CA ASP A 43 -6.94 -3.80 -3.86
C ASP A 43 -6.82 -3.06 -2.52
N ARG A 44 -7.36 -3.62 -1.44
CA ARG A 44 -7.28 -3.02 -0.10
C ARG A 44 -5.85 -3.03 0.44
N VAL A 45 -5.08 -4.07 0.14
CA VAL A 45 -3.65 -4.14 0.49
C VAL A 45 -2.88 -3.11 -0.32
N MET A 46 -3.07 -3.06 -1.65
CA MET A 46 -2.41 -2.11 -2.55
C MET A 46 -2.70 -0.66 -2.15
N GLN A 47 -3.95 -0.31 -1.83
CA GLN A 47 -4.32 1.03 -1.35
C GLN A 47 -3.67 1.42 -0.02
N ARG A 48 -3.27 0.45 0.80
CA ARG A 48 -2.57 0.72 2.06
C ARG A 48 -1.07 0.82 1.86
N MET A 49 -0.52 0.06 0.91
CA MET A 49 0.86 0.18 0.46
C MET A 49 1.11 1.54 -0.20
N ASP A 50 0.22 2.00 -1.07
CA ASP A 50 0.33 3.30 -1.73
C ASP A 50 0.39 4.46 -0.72
N ARG A 51 -0.43 4.42 0.33
CA ARG A 51 -0.37 5.39 1.42
C ARG A 51 0.95 5.38 2.20
N HIS A 52 1.54 4.20 2.40
CA HIS A 52 2.85 4.07 3.04
C HIS A 52 3.96 4.62 2.14
N LEU A 53 3.90 4.29 0.85
CA LEU A 53 4.83 4.82 -0.14
C LEU A 53 4.74 6.34 -0.22
N PHE A 54 3.54 6.91 -0.31
CA PHE A 54 3.36 8.35 -0.30
C PHE A 54 4.02 9.02 0.92
N GLY A 55 3.85 8.44 2.12
CA GLY A 55 4.47 8.95 3.36
C GLY A 55 5.99 8.82 3.42
N THR A 56 6.58 7.92 2.65
CA THR A 56 8.04 7.73 2.53
C THR A 56 8.62 8.36 1.26
N GLN A 57 7.84 9.20 0.59
CA GLN A 57 8.19 9.82 -0.69
C GLN A 57 8.53 8.77 -1.77
N TYR A 58 7.73 7.70 -1.81
CA TYR A 58 7.85 6.56 -2.70
C TYR A 58 9.22 5.89 -2.62
N PHE A 59 9.97 5.89 -3.72
CA PHE A 59 11.24 5.20 -3.86
C PHE A 59 12.39 6.21 -4.00
N HIS A 60 12.38 7.26 -3.18
CA HIS A 60 13.51 8.16 -3.14
C HIS A 60 14.73 7.45 -2.52
N GLY A 61 15.80 7.34 -3.31
CA GLY A 61 17.02 6.63 -2.96
C GLY A 61 17.37 5.54 -3.98
N GLY A 62 18.11 4.52 -3.52
CA GLY A 62 18.50 3.38 -4.34
C GLY A 62 17.51 2.21 -4.25
N ARG A 63 17.67 1.25 -5.17
CA ARG A 63 16.87 0.01 -5.21
C ARG A 63 16.91 -0.77 -3.89
N ALA A 64 18.07 -0.81 -3.23
CA ALA A 64 18.23 -1.45 -1.92
C ALA A 64 17.38 -0.78 -0.82
N THR A 65 17.32 0.56 -0.81
CA THR A 65 16.48 1.31 0.14
C THR A 65 15.00 1.06 -0.11
N ALA A 66 14.58 1.03 -1.38
CA ALA A 66 13.21 0.70 -1.75
C ALA A 66 12.81 -0.72 -1.30
N GLU A 67 13.69 -1.70 -1.48
CA GLU A 67 13.48 -3.08 -1.00
C GLU A 67 13.33 -3.14 0.52
N LEU A 68 14.21 -2.48 1.27
CA LEU A 68 14.13 -2.44 2.74
C LEU A 68 12.86 -1.73 3.22
N ASN A 69 12.46 -0.65 2.55
CA ASN A 69 11.24 0.09 2.87
C ASN A 69 10.00 -0.81 2.71
N ILE A 70 9.83 -1.46 1.56
CA ILE A 70 8.69 -2.35 1.31
C ILE A 70 8.72 -3.57 2.25
N ARG A 71 9.90 -4.15 2.51
CA ARG A 71 10.03 -5.26 3.48
C ARG A 71 9.63 -4.84 4.88
N GLY A 72 10.08 -3.68 5.35
CA GLY A 72 9.69 -3.13 6.65
C GLY A 72 8.18 -2.91 6.74
N TRP A 73 7.57 -2.35 5.70
CA TRP A 73 6.12 -2.20 5.63
C TRP A 73 5.38 -3.53 5.69
N ALA A 74 5.82 -4.54 4.93
CA ALA A 74 5.19 -5.85 4.92
C ALA A 74 5.25 -6.53 6.30
N LEU A 75 6.38 -6.42 7.01
CA LEU A 75 6.53 -6.94 8.37
C LEU A 75 5.55 -6.25 9.34
N ILE A 76 5.50 -4.92 9.33
CA ILE A 76 4.56 -4.17 10.18
C ILE A 76 3.12 -4.53 9.81
N TYR A 77 2.79 -4.56 8.52
CA TYR A 77 1.44 -4.90 8.05
C TYR A 77 0.99 -6.28 8.54
N ASN A 78 1.88 -7.26 8.56
CA ASN A 78 1.55 -8.64 8.92
C ASN A 78 1.52 -8.92 10.42
N PHE A 79 2.40 -8.27 11.20
CA PHE A 79 2.60 -8.60 12.61
C PHE A 79 2.06 -7.56 13.59
N ALA A 80 1.80 -6.32 13.15
CA ALA A 80 1.20 -5.31 14.04
C ALA A 80 -0.17 -5.77 14.56
N PRO A 81 -0.50 -5.45 15.83
CA PRO A 81 -1.76 -5.86 16.43
C PRO A 81 -2.93 -5.20 15.70
N SER A 82 -3.94 -6.02 15.40
CA SER A 82 -5.21 -5.56 14.87
C SER A 82 -5.99 -4.80 15.95
N ASN A 83 -6.89 -3.92 15.52
CA ASN A 83 -7.83 -3.25 16.44
C ASN A 83 -8.58 -4.33 17.27
N PRO A 84 -8.78 -4.14 18.60
CA PRO A 84 -9.55 -5.05 19.45
C PRO A 84 -10.88 -5.51 18.86
N MET A 85 -11.60 -4.65 18.14
CA MET A 85 -12.85 -5.03 17.46
C MET A 85 -12.62 -6.08 16.36
N THR A 86 -11.53 -5.94 15.61
CA THR A 86 -11.12 -6.89 14.59
C THR A 86 -10.68 -8.21 15.21
N VAL A 87 -9.95 -8.16 16.33
CA VAL A 87 -9.52 -9.35 17.08
C VAL A 87 -10.73 -10.16 17.55
N ARG A 88 -11.75 -9.51 18.11
CA ARG A 88 -13.02 -10.16 18.51
C ARG A 88 -13.72 -10.84 17.33
N LYS A 89 -13.74 -10.20 16.16
CA LYS A 89 -14.33 -10.77 14.94
C LYS A 89 -13.56 -12.00 14.44
N HIS A 90 -12.25 -12.06 14.68
CA HIS A 90 -11.38 -13.14 14.20
C HIS A 90 -10.98 -14.12 15.30
N LEU A 91 -11.90 -14.42 16.23
CA LEU A 91 -11.73 -15.48 17.24
C LEU A 91 -10.47 -15.30 18.10
N GLY A 92 -10.11 -14.05 18.43
CA GLY A 92 -8.95 -13.76 19.28
C GLY A 92 -7.62 -13.66 18.53
N LYS A 93 -7.59 -13.91 17.21
CA LYS A 93 -6.37 -13.75 16.41
C LYS A 93 -5.95 -12.27 16.34
N LYS A 94 -4.74 -11.99 16.83
CA LYS A 94 -4.23 -10.64 17.12
C LYS A 94 -3.66 -9.97 15.87
N SER A 95 -3.11 -10.71 14.91
CA SER A 95 -2.45 -10.15 13.72
C SER A 95 -2.95 -10.74 12.40
N PRO A 96 -2.74 -10.05 11.25
CA PRO A 96 -2.97 -10.63 9.92
C PRO A 96 -2.21 -11.94 9.67
N ALA A 97 -0.94 -12.04 10.09
CA ALA A 97 -0.15 -13.26 9.96
C ALA A 97 -0.78 -14.43 10.72
N GLU A 98 -1.21 -14.21 11.96
CA GLU A 98 -1.86 -15.24 12.77
C GLU A 98 -3.21 -15.68 12.17
N ARG A 99 -3.93 -14.75 11.53
CA ARG A 99 -5.17 -15.06 10.80
C ARG A 99 -4.94 -16.01 9.64
N LEU A 100 -3.91 -15.76 8.85
CA LEU A 100 -3.55 -16.56 7.68
C LEU A 100 -2.90 -17.89 8.05
N ASN A 101 -1.96 -17.88 8.99
CA ASN A 101 -1.18 -19.06 9.38
C ASN A 101 -1.93 -19.99 10.35
N GLY A 102 -2.83 -19.43 11.16
CA GLY A 102 -3.52 -20.17 12.22
C GLY A 102 -2.72 -20.34 13.52
N PHE A 103 -1.48 -19.88 13.57
CA PHE A 103 -0.62 -19.89 14.76
C PHE A 103 0.19 -18.58 14.88
N SER A 104 0.77 -18.36 16.05
CA SER A 104 1.73 -17.29 16.36
C SER A 104 2.98 -17.88 17.01
N TYR A 105 4.13 -17.21 16.88
CA TYR A 105 5.39 -17.68 17.49
C TYR A 105 5.44 -17.35 18.99
N HIS A 106 4.99 -16.15 19.35
CA HIS A 106 4.97 -15.59 20.70
C HIS A 106 3.68 -14.80 20.94
N ASP A 107 3.31 -14.63 22.20
CA ASP A 107 2.17 -13.79 22.60
C ASP A 107 2.39 -12.30 22.30
N ASN A 108 3.65 -11.87 22.35
CA ASN A 108 4.08 -10.52 22.05
C ASN A 108 4.24 -10.34 20.53
N TRP A 109 3.52 -9.36 19.97
CA TRP A 109 3.53 -9.08 18.54
C TRP A 109 4.92 -8.65 18.03
N LEU A 110 5.71 -7.96 18.86
CA LEU A 110 7.03 -7.48 18.47
C LEU A 110 8.02 -8.64 18.32
N GLU A 111 7.93 -9.65 19.19
CA GLU A 111 8.75 -10.86 19.10
C GLU A 111 8.44 -11.63 17.82
N ASN A 112 7.15 -11.77 17.46
CA ASN A 112 6.75 -12.38 16.18
C ASN A 112 7.36 -11.65 14.96
N LEU A 113 7.41 -10.32 15.02
CA LEU A 113 8.02 -9.49 13.99
C LEU A 113 9.52 -9.74 13.91
N LEU A 114 10.22 -9.73 15.05
CA LEU A 114 11.67 -9.93 15.11
C LEU A 114 12.07 -11.33 14.61
N VAL A 115 11.34 -12.37 15.03
CA VAL A 115 11.54 -13.75 14.54
C VAL A 115 11.40 -13.79 13.02
N SER A 116 10.35 -13.19 12.47
CA SER A 116 10.10 -13.18 11.02
C SER A 116 11.09 -12.32 10.23
N ALA A 117 11.67 -11.30 10.85
CA ALA A 117 12.71 -10.45 10.27
C ALA A 117 14.11 -11.07 10.34
N SER A 118 14.33 -12.07 11.21
CA SER A 118 15.67 -12.57 11.58
C SER A 118 16.38 -13.41 10.51
N LEU A 119 15.83 -13.53 9.30
CA LEU A 119 16.36 -14.37 8.20
C LEU A 119 16.60 -15.85 8.57
N GLN A 120 16.19 -16.30 9.77
CA GLN A 120 16.52 -17.62 10.33
C GLN A 120 18.01 -17.98 10.23
N GLY A 121 18.91 -17.01 10.16
CA GLY A 121 20.35 -17.23 9.95
C GLY A 121 20.81 -17.45 8.50
N VAL A 122 19.91 -17.36 7.50
CA VAL A 122 20.28 -17.44 6.08
C VAL A 122 20.88 -16.10 5.64
N ARG A 123 22.21 -16.01 5.66
CA ARG A 123 22.94 -14.94 5.00
C ARG A 123 23.17 -15.35 3.55
N ALA A 124 22.92 -14.45 2.61
CA ALA A 124 23.30 -14.68 1.21
C ALA A 124 24.81 -14.97 1.17
N SER A 125 25.20 -16.07 0.53
CA SER A 125 26.62 -16.32 0.23
C SER A 125 27.15 -15.14 -0.61
N PRO A 126 28.37 -14.65 -0.35
CA PRO A 126 28.98 -13.58 -1.13
C PRO A 126 29.06 -13.90 -2.62
#